data_AF-A0A7T9DJ48-F1
#
_entry.id   AF-A0A7T9DJ48-F1
#
_cell.length_a   1.000
_cell.length_b   1.000
_cell.length_c   1.000
_cell.angle_alpha   90.00
_cell.angle_beta   90.00
_cell.angle_gamma   90.00
#
_symmetry.space_group_name_H-M   'P 1'
#
loop_
_entity.id
_entity.type
_entity.pdbx_description
1 polymer ?
#
loop_
_entity_poly.entity_id
_entity_poly.type
_entity_poly.pdbx_seq_one_letter_code
_entity_poly.pdbx_strand_id
1 'polypeptide(L)'
;MKRLVVVLAVLAIVILSGCIHIASRDNVDRTNQVNQGLTMKDVIEAGDSVTLYYKGTLEDGTVFDETSPGDPATFQVGVGGLIKGFDDGLLGMRTGESKHIVIPAVDAYGAVNPQAILTVPIQQLQDANVPILVGARINSSRGQGIITEVNTDSNTVKIDFNHPLAGKNLIFDVNIVKIEG
;
A
#
# COMPACT_ATOMS: atom_id res chain seq x y z
N MET A 1 102.45 4.30 -25.63
CA MET A 1 103.03 4.02 -24.29
C MET A 1 102.78 5.20 -23.36
N LYS A 2 101.83 5.06 -22.42
CA LYS A 2 101.81 5.56 -21.02
C LYS A 2 100.35 5.53 -20.48
N ARG A 3 100.07 4.46 -19.72
CA ARG A 3 99.20 4.31 -18.50
C ARG A 3 97.73 4.80 -18.61
N LEU A 4 96.71 3.94 -18.69
CA LEU A 4 96.10 3.05 -17.69
C LEU A 4 95.54 3.77 -16.43
N VAL A 5 94.29 3.41 -16.08
CA VAL A 5 93.47 3.71 -14.86
C VAL A 5 92.43 4.83 -15.10
N VAL A 6 91.09 4.72 -14.91
CA VAL A 6 90.13 3.66 -14.48
C VAL A 6 88.69 4.25 -14.56
N VAL A 7 87.68 3.36 -14.55
CA VAL A 7 86.22 3.53 -14.29
C VAL A 7 85.27 4.09 -15.38
N LEU A 8 84.36 3.17 -15.73
CA LEU A 8 83.04 3.20 -16.36
C LEU A 8 82.20 4.51 -16.38
N ALA A 9 81.69 4.80 -17.58
CA ALA A 9 80.28 5.05 -17.97
C ALA A 9 79.40 6.07 -17.18
N VAL A 10 79.36 7.33 -17.64
CA VAL A 10 78.26 8.00 -18.42
C VAL A 10 76.82 7.56 -18.02
N LEU A 11 75.83 8.36 -17.58
CA LEU A 11 75.19 9.63 -18.01
C LEU A 11 74.08 9.93 -16.94
N ALA A 12 73.78 11.12 -16.42
CA ALA A 12 72.89 12.19 -16.96
C ALA A 12 72.28 12.92 -15.72
N ILE A 13 72.43 14.25 -15.54
CA ILE A 13 71.40 15.32 -15.76
C ILE A 13 70.24 15.25 -14.73
N VAL A 14 69.76 16.28 -14.02
CA VAL A 14 70.03 17.72 -13.83
C VAL A 14 69.27 18.11 -12.53
N ILE A 15 69.83 19.07 -11.79
CA ILE A 15 69.26 19.70 -10.59
C ILE A 15 68.04 20.55 -10.99
N LEU A 16 66.94 20.51 -10.24
CA LEU A 16 66.02 21.65 -10.11
C LEU A 16 65.12 21.52 -8.87
N SER A 17 65.50 22.28 -7.83
CA SER A 17 64.61 22.71 -6.76
C SER A 17 63.60 23.72 -7.29
N GLY A 18 62.33 23.55 -6.92
CA GLY A 18 61.41 24.66 -6.67
C GLY A 18 60.51 25.11 -7.82
N CYS A 19 59.25 24.65 -7.77
CA CYS A 19 58.08 25.46 -8.08
C CYS A 19 56.97 25.13 -7.06
N ILE A 20 56.59 26.13 -6.27
CA ILE A 20 55.34 26.16 -5.50
C ILE A 20 54.20 26.45 -6.49
N HIS A 21 53.17 25.60 -6.55
CA HIS A 21 51.89 25.98 -7.15
C HIS A 21 50.71 25.19 -6.56
N ILE A 22 49.99 25.87 -5.66
CA ILE A 22 48.54 26.09 -5.60
C ILE A 22 47.60 24.94 -5.99
N ALA A 23 46.84 24.52 -4.97
CA ALA A 23 45.43 24.13 -4.95
C ALA A 23 44.92 23.16 -6.03
N SER A 24 44.55 21.97 -5.56
CA SER A 24 43.19 21.51 -5.82
C SER A 24 42.59 21.00 -4.52
N ARG A 25 41.39 21.49 -4.22
CA ARG A 25 40.54 20.98 -3.15
C ARG A 25 40.27 19.51 -3.45
N ASP A 26 40.59 18.61 -2.52
CA ASP A 26 40.01 17.26 -2.51
C ASP A 26 38.51 17.39 -2.26
N ASN A 27 37.76 17.61 -3.33
CA ASN A 27 36.30 17.52 -3.36
C ASN A 27 35.92 16.18 -3.98
N VAL A 28 36.29 15.11 -3.30
CA VAL A 28 35.86 13.74 -3.61
C VAL A 28 35.44 13.08 -2.31
N ASP A 29 34.35 13.56 -1.71
CA ASP A 29 33.42 12.70 -0.95
C ASP A 29 32.07 13.39 -0.62
N ARG A 30 31.46 14.08 -1.58
CA ARG A 30 30.13 14.72 -1.40
C ARG A 30 29.02 14.15 -2.28
N THR A 31 29.28 13.07 -2.99
CA THR A 31 28.24 12.37 -3.77
C THR A 31 27.57 11.22 -3.01
N ASN A 32 27.93 10.98 -1.74
CA ASN A 32 27.43 9.82 -0.98
C ASN A 32 26.51 10.20 0.21
N GLN A 33 25.78 11.31 0.12
CA GLN A 33 24.88 11.80 1.18
C GLN A 33 23.57 12.41 0.62
N VAL A 34 22.93 11.78 -0.37
CA VAL A 34 21.49 12.04 -0.69
C VAL A 34 20.67 10.82 -1.12
N ASN A 35 21.25 9.62 -1.25
CA ASN A 35 20.46 8.39 -1.49
C ASN A 35 20.16 7.66 -0.18
N GLN A 36 19.44 8.33 0.72
CA GLN A 36 18.67 7.66 1.76
C GLN A 36 17.20 7.80 1.36
N GLY A 37 16.41 6.77 1.10
CA GLY A 37 16.60 5.33 1.20
C GLY A 37 15.26 4.69 0.82
N LEU A 38 15.06 4.50 -0.48
CA LEU A 38 13.94 3.76 -1.06
C LEU A 38 14.55 2.93 -2.18
N THR A 39 15.02 1.74 -1.85
CA THR A 39 15.46 0.78 -2.87
C THR A 39 14.22 0.33 -3.62
N MET A 40 14.14 0.63 -4.92
CA MET A 40 13.10 0.08 -5.78
C MET A 40 13.26 -1.44 -5.78
N LYS A 41 12.29 -2.16 -5.22
CA LYS A 41 12.24 -3.62 -5.21
C LYS A 41 11.46 -4.12 -6.42
N ASP A 42 11.78 -5.34 -6.86
CA ASP A 42 11.12 -5.97 -8.01
C ASP A 42 10.03 -6.97 -7.60
N VAL A 43 10.01 -7.43 -6.35
CA VAL A 43 9.09 -8.44 -5.83
C VAL A 43 8.53 -7.97 -4.49
N ILE A 44 7.21 -8.10 -4.30
CA ILE A 44 6.54 -7.72 -3.05
C ILE A 44 6.82 -8.75 -1.96
N GLU A 45 7.35 -8.28 -0.82
CA GLU A 45 7.48 -9.01 0.43
C GLU A 45 6.64 -8.35 1.53
N ALA A 46 6.39 -9.08 2.61
CA ALA A 46 5.64 -8.54 3.74
C ALA A 46 6.41 -7.37 4.38
N GLY A 47 5.70 -6.25 4.60
CA GLY A 47 6.26 -5.00 5.11
C GLY A 47 6.54 -3.95 4.04
N ASP A 48 6.59 -4.35 2.76
CA ASP A 48 6.84 -3.43 1.65
C ASP A 48 5.67 -2.46 1.46
N SER A 49 6.00 -1.22 1.09
CA SER A 49 5.10 -0.19 0.61
C SER A 49 4.92 -0.35 -0.90
N VAL A 50 3.69 -0.62 -1.33
CA VAL A 50 3.35 -0.95 -2.72
C VAL A 50 2.38 0.08 -3.25
N THR A 51 2.76 0.73 -4.35
CA THR A 51 1.89 1.62 -5.12
C THR A 51 1.26 0.81 -6.26
N LEU A 52 -0.07 0.86 -6.39
CA LEU A 52 -0.81 0.15 -7.44
C LEU A 52 -2.07 0.90 -7.87
N TYR A 53 -2.52 0.59 -9.09
CA TYR A 53 -3.91 0.80 -9.47
C TYR A 53 -4.72 -0.43 -9.07
N TYR A 54 -5.97 -0.23 -8.65
CA TYR A 54 -6.88 -1.33 -8.42
C TYR A 54 -8.32 -0.95 -8.77
N LYS A 55 -9.12 -1.98 -9.05
CA LYS A 55 -10.58 -1.91 -9.17
C LYS A 55 -11.20 -3.08 -8.42
N GLY A 56 -12.01 -2.76 -7.42
CA GLY A 56 -12.76 -3.71 -6.60
C GLY A 56 -14.21 -3.84 -7.07
N THR A 57 -14.63 -5.06 -7.38
CA THR A 57 -15.99 -5.39 -7.82
C THR A 57 -16.62 -6.53 -7.01
N LEU A 58 -17.95 -6.51 -6.97
CA LEU A 58 -18.75 -7.66 -6.55
C LEU A 58 -18.93 -8.65 -7.72
N GLU A 59 -19.38 -9.86 -7.41
CA GLU A 59 -19.64 -10.92 -8.41
C GLU A 59 -20.69 -10.51 -9.47
N ASP A 60 -21.57 -9.57 -9.15
CA ASP A 60 -22.54 -9.00 -10.09
C ASP A 60 -21.97 -7.87 -10.98
N GLY A 61 -20.69 -7.55 -10.82
CA GLY A 61 -19.99 -6.49 -11.55
C GLY A 61 -20.10 -5.10 -10.93
N THR A 62 -20.82 -4.94 -9.81
CA THR A 62 -20.91 -3.66 -9.09
C THR A 62 -19.53 -3.25 -8.59
N VAL A 63 -19.05 -2.07 -8.99
CA VAL A 63 -17.82 -1.47 -8.47
C VAL A 63 -18.09 -0.90 -7.09
N PHE A 64 -17.30 -1.32 -6.09
CA PHE A 64 -17.42 -0.77 -4.73
C PHE A 64 -16.27 0.17 -4.36
N ASP A 65 -15.11 0.02 -5.02
CA ASP A 65 -13.94 0.89 -4.82
C ASP A 65 -13.01 0.80 -6.03
N GLU A 66 -12.35 1.90 -6.40
CA GLU A 66 -11.34 1.92 -7.46
C GLU A 66 -10.43 3.16 -7.37
N THR A 67 -9.18 2.99 -7.80
CA THR A 67 -8.26 4.13 -8.01
C THR A 67 -8.65 4.91 -9.27
N SER A 68 -8.53 6.23 -9.21
CA SER A 68 -8.74 7.10 -10.38
C SER A 68 -7.53 7.05 -11.34
N PRO A 69 -7.74 7.26 -12.65
CA PRO A 69 -6.62 7.36 -13.59
C PRO A 69 -5.63 8.46 -13.19
N GLY A 70 -4.36 8.11 -13.08
CA GLY A 70 -3.29 9.03 -12.66
C GLY A 70 -3.14 9.19 -11.14
N ASP A 71 -3.98 8.54 -10.34
CA ASP A 71 -3.95 8.60 -8.87
C ASP A 71 -3.91 7.18 -8.27
N PRO A 72 -2.75 6.49 -8.34
CA PRO A 72 -2.59 5.17 -7.76
C PRO A 72 -2.55 5.24 -6.23
N ALA A 73 -2.98 4.16 -5.58
CA ALA A 73 -2.97 4.06 -4.12
C ALA A 73 -1.71 3.34 -3.63
N THR A 74 -1.22 3.74 -2.46
CA THR A 74 -0.07 3.10 -1.80
C THR A 74 -0.51 2.44 -0.50
N PHE A 75 -0.14 1.16 -0.33
CA PHE A 75 -0.45 0.38 0.86
C PHE A 75 0.78 -0.35 1.37
N GLN A 76 0.82 -0.63 2.67
CA GLN A 76 1.80 -1.55 3.24
C GLN A 76 1.23 -2.97 3.19
N VAL A 77 1.92 -3.88 2.49
CA VAL A 77 1.42 -5.23 2.20
C VAL A 77 1.91 -6.25 3.22
N GLY A 78 1.03 -7.17 3.63
CA GLY A 78 1.39 -8.32 4.46
C GLY A 78 1.61 -7.97 5.95
N VAL A 79 1.13 -6.81 6.38
CA VAL A 79 1.19 -6.36 7.80
C VAL A 79 -0.18 -6.38 8.49
N GLY A 80 -1.23 -6.82 7.80
CA GLY A 80 -2.58 -6.95 8.37
C GLY A 80 -3.37 -5.63 8.45
N GLY A 81 -2.93 -4.60 7.72
CA GLY A 81 -3.67 -3.34 7.57
C GLY A 81 -4.78 -3.41 6.51
N LEU A 82 -4.75 -4.43 5.66
CA LEU A 82 -5.72 -4.68 4.59
C LEU A 82 -6.52 -5.94 4.91
N ILE A 83 -7.59 -6.19 4.14
CA ILE A 83 -8.27 -7.48 4.20
C ILE A 83 -7.30 -8.60 3.84
N LYS A 84 -7.41 -9.73 4.56
CA LYS A 84 -6.44 -10.83 4.49
C LYS A 84 -6.18 -11.30 3.06
N GLY A 85 -7.23 -11.51 2.28
CA GLY A 85 -7.09 -12.01 0.90
C GLY A 85 -6.46 -11.01 -0.06
N PHE A 86 -6.51 -9.71 0.24
CA PHE A 86 -5.86 -8.68 -0.57
C PHE A 86 -4.36 -8.63 -0.23
N ASP A 87 -4.02 -8.64 1.06
CA ASP A 87 -2.63 -8.78 1.53
C ASP A 87 -1.96 -10.03 0.91
N ASP A 88 -2.57 -11.20 1.10
CA ASP A 88 -2.04 -12.46 0.57
C ASP A 88 -2.01 -12.50 -0.96
N GLY A 89 -2.99 -11.85 -1.59
CA GLY A 89 -3.12 -11.80 -3.04
C GLY A 89 -2.00 -11.02 -3.73
N LEU A 90 -1.41 -10.03 -3.05
CA LEU A 90 -0.34 -9.18 -3.56
C LEU A 90 1.07 -9.74 -3.33
N LEU A 91 1.27 -10.56 -2.29
CA LEU A 91 2.59 -11.12 -1.98
C LEU A 91 3.19 -11.87 -3.18
N GLY A 92 4.48 -11.61 -3.45
CA GLY A 92 5.23 -12.23 -4.53
C GLY A 92 4.96 -11.67 -5.93
N MET A 93 4.00 -10.75 -6.09
CA MET A 93 3.83 -10.04 -7.36
C MET A 93 5.03 -9.12 -7.64
N ARG A 94 5.21 -8.78 -8.92
CA ARG A 94 6.31 -7.94 -9.39
C ARG A 94 5.87 -6.55 -9.84
N THR A 95 6.81 -5.61 -9.84
CA THR A 95 6.59 -4.28 -10.44
C THR A 95 6.14 -4.44 -11.90
N GLY A 96 5.06 -3.76 -12.28
CA GLY A 96 4.45 -3.83 -13.61
C GLY A 96 3.48 -5.00 -13.82
N GLU A 97 3.38 -5.94 -12.88
CA GLU A 97 2.46 -7.08 -12.97
C GLU A 97 1.01 -6.65 -12.75
N SER A 98 0.09 -7.27 -13.49
CA SER A 98 -1.34 -7.19 -13.23
C SER A 98 -1.89 -8.55 -12.81
N LYS A 99 -2.86 -8.55 -11.89
CA LYS A 99 -3.47 -9.78 -11.39
C LYS A 99 -4.96 -9.60 -11.13
N HIS A 100 -5.71 -10.66 -11.40
CA HIS A 100 -7.11 -10.79 -11.00
C HIS A 100 -7.17 -11.63 -9.71
N ILE A 101 -7.66 -11.05 -8.63
CA ILE A 101 -7.68 -11.65 -7.29
C ILE A 101 -9.15 -11.83 -6.88
N VAL A 102 -9.55 -13.08 -6.67
CA VAL A 102 -10.86 -13.41 -6.09
C VAL A 102 -10.67 -13.70 -4.61
N ILE A 103 -11.31 -12.91 -3.76
CA ILE A 103 -11.21 -12.99 -2.31
C ILE A 103 -12.54 -13.50 -1.77
N PRO A 104 -12.57 -14.70 -1.16
CA PRO A 104 -13.79 -15.20 -0.54
C PRO A 104 -14.19 -14.33 0.66
N ALA A 105 -15.48 -14.25 0.97
CA ALA A 105 -15.99 -13.41 2.05
C ALA A 105 -15.23 -13.59 3.39
N VAL A 106 -14.83 -14.83 3.71
CA VAL A 106 -14.08 -15.17 4.94
C VAL A 106 -12.71 -14.48 5.04
N ASP A 107 -12.05 -14.22 3.91
CA ASP A 107 -10.75 -13.52 3.83
C ASP A 107 -10.92 -12.03 3.51
N ALA A 108 -12.17 -11.56 3.38
CA ALA A 108 -12.56 -10.17 3.20
C ALA A 108 -13.21 -9.60 4.49
N TYR A 109 -14.52 -9.38 4.47
CA TYR A 109 -15.29 -8.78 5.57
C TYR A 109 -16.07 -9.82 6.40
N GLY A 110 -15.73 -11.09 6.27
CA GLY A 110 -16.36 -12.20 6.97
C GLY A 110 -17.75 -12.55 6.43
N ALA A 111 -18.40 -13.50 7.10
CA ALA A 111 -19.80 -13.83 6.85
C ALA A 111 -20.73 -12.78 7.49
N VAL A 112 -21.96 -12.68 6.98
CA VAL A 112 -23.02 -11.95 7.67
C VAL A 112 -23.22 -12.56 9.06
N ASN A 113 -23.16 -11.73 10.10
CA ASN A 113 -23.47 -12.11 11.46
C ASN A 113 -24.96 -11.85 11.74
N PRO A 114 -25.80 -12.88 11.90
CA PRO A 114 -27.23 -12.69 12.19
C PRO A 114 -27.48 -11.99 13.52
N GLN A 115 -26.55 -12.07 14.47
CA GLN A 115 -26.65 -11.40 15.78
C GLN A 115 -26.35 -9.89 15.70
N ALA A 116 -25.81 -9.42 14.57
CA ALA A 116 -25.64 -7.99 14.29
C ALA A 116 -26.88 -7.37 13.63
N ILE A 117 -27.95 -8.15 13.40
CA ILE A 117 -29.24 -7.65 12.94
C ILE A 117 -30.17 -7.53 14.14
N LEU A 118 -30.55 -6.31 14.49
CA LEU A 118 -31.42 -6.03 15.63
C LEU A 118 -32.82 -5.70 15.17
N THR A 119 -33.81 -6.25 15.86
CA THR A 119 -35.20 -5.81 15.72
C THR A 119 -35.50 -4.86 16.87
N VAL A 120 -35.89 -3.62 16.57
CA VAL A 120 -36.21 -2.61 17.57
C VAL A 120 -37.59 -1.98 17.29
N PRO A 121 -38.32 -1.52 18.33
CA PRO A 121 -39.56 -0.79 18.14
C PRO A 121 -39.36 0.51 17.36
N ILE A 122 -40.29 0.84 16.45
CA ILE A 122 -40.27 2.10 15.68
C ILE A 122 -40.19 3.33 16.60
N GLN A 123 -40.87 3.28 17.75
CA GLN A 123 -40.90 4.37 18.73
C GLN A 123 -39.49 4.81 19.16
N GLN A 124 -38.56 3.88 19.33
CA GLN A 124 -37.19 4.21 19.75
C GLN A 124 -36.46 5.09 18.74
N LEU A 125 -36.75 4.92 17.44
CA LEU A 125 -36.15 5.72 16.38
C LEU A 125 -36.86 7.08 16.23
N GLN A 126 -38.18 7.11 16.46
CA GLN A 126 -38.95 8.36 16.47
C GLN A 126 -38.49 9.28 17.59
N ASP A 127 -38.25 8.75 18.79
CA ASP A 127 -37.74 9.50 19.94
C ASP A 127 -36.35 10.09 19.65
N ALA A 128 -35.56 9.42 18.79
CA ALA A 128 -34.26 9.87 18.31
C ALA A 128 -34.32 10.75 17.05
N ASN A 129 -35.52 11.08 16.55
CA ASN A 129 -35.76 11.85 15.32
C ASN A 129 -35.05 11.26 14.08
N VAL A 130 -34.99 9.93 13.99
CA VAL A 130 -34.40 9.20 12.86
C VAL A 130 -35.48 8.91 11.81
N PRO A 131 -35.22 9.14 10.51
CA PRO A 131 -36.13 8.74 9.44
C PRO A 131 -36.38 7.23 9.43
N ILE A 132 -37.65 6.83 9.49
CA ILE A 132 -38.06 5.41 9.47
C ILE A 132 -38.19 4.94 8.01
N LEU A 133 -37.06 4.79 7.34
CA LEU A 133 -37.00 4.40 5.92
C LEU A 133 -35.94 3.32 5.72
N VAL A 134 -36.24 2.32 4.90
CA VAL A 134 -35.23 1.33 4.48
C VAL A 134 -34.07 2.05 3.78
N GLY A 135 -32.84 1.67 4.14
CA GLY A 135 -31.60 2.33 3.71
C GLY A 135 -31.15 3.49 4.61
N ALA A 136 -31.97 3.94 5.56
CA ALA A 136 -31.56 4.98 6.50
C ALA A 136 -30.40 4.49 7.38
N ARG A 137 -29.38 5.34 7.53
CA ARG A 137 -28.22 5.08 8.40
C ARG A 137 -28.50 5.55 9.82
N ILE A 138 -28.10 4.72 10.78
CA ILE A 138 -28.23 4.98 12.21
C ILE A 138 -26.83 4.95 12.81
N ASN A 139 -26.49 5.95 13.62
CA ASN A 139 -25.28 5.93 14.43
C ASN A 139 -25.66 5.56 15.87
N SER A 140 -24.96 4.59 16.45
CA SER A 140 -25.21 4.12 17.81
C SER A 140 -23.89 3.78 18.52
N SER A 141 -23.96 3.41 19.80
CA SER A 141 -22.81 2.90 20.54
C SER A 141 -22.23 1.60 19.96
N ARG A 142 -22.98 0.89 19.11
CA ARG A 142 -22.53 -0.30 18.39
C ARG A 142 -21.83 0.02 17.06
N GLY A 143 -21.81 1.29 16.68
CA GLY A 143 -21.36 1.76 15.37
C GLY A 143 -22.52 2.15 14.45
N GLN A 144 -22.22 2.18 13.15
CA GLN A 144 -23.18 2.53 12.12
C GLN A 144 -24.00 1.30 11.72
N GLY A 145 -25.32 1.43 11.70
CA GLY A 145 -26.25 0.43 11.18
C GLY A 145 -27.13 1.00 10.07
N ILE A 146 -27.79 0.12 9.33
CA ILE A 146 -28.72 0.47 8.24
C ILE A 146 -30.07 -0.17 8.51
N ILE A 147 -31.15 0.59 8.40
CA ILE A 147 -32.50 0.02 8.43
C ILE A 147 -32.69 -0.84 7.18
N THR A 148 -32.89 -2.14 7.34
CA THR A 148 -33.09 -3.07 6.22
C THR A 148 -34.55 -3.44 6.02
N GLU A 149 -35.37 -3.29 7.06
CA GLU A 149 -36.81 -3.62 7.01
C GLU A 149 -37.58 -2.71 7.96
N VAL A 150 -38.76 -2.26 7.54
CA VAL A 150 -39.74 -1.56 8.37
C VAL A 150 -41.02 -2.37 8.34
N ASN A 151 -41.46 -2.86 9.49
CA ASN A 151 -42.70 -3.61 9.64
C ASN A 151 -43.70 -2.76 10.45
N THR A 152 -44.71 -2.23 9.77
CA THR A 152 -45.75 -1.40 10.39
C THR A 152 -46.75 -2.20 11.20
N ASP A 153 -46.98 -3.47 10.86
CA ASP A 153 -47.96 -4.34 11.53
C ASP A 153 -47.46 -4.73 12.93
N SER A 154 -46.19 -5.10 13.04
CA SER A 154 -45.53 -5.40 14.33
C SER A 154 -44.89 -4.19 15.00
N ASN A 155 -45.01 -3.00 14.39
CA ASN A 155 -44.43 -1.74 14.86
C ASN A 155 -42.92 -1.80 15.16
N THR A 156 -42.17 -2.51 14.31
CA THR A 156 -40.74 -2.78 14.50
C THR A 156 -39.93 -2.49 13.23
N VAL A 157 -38.66 -2.18 13.39
CA VAL A 157 -37.67 -2.12 12.30
C VAL A 157 -36.56 -3.12 12.52
N LYS A 158 -35.97 -3.62 11.43
CA LYS A 158 -34.69 -4.34 11.48
C LYS A 158 -33.56 -3.41 11.10
N ILE A 159 -32.52 -3.40 11.92
CA ILE A 159 -31.31 -2.62 11.72
C ILE A 159 -30.13 -3.59 11.60
N ASP A 160 -29.43 -3.54 10.48
CA ASP A 160 -28.25 -4.34 10.22
C ASP A 160 -26.98 -3.54 10.57
N PHE A 161 -26.17 -4.08 11.47
CA PHE A 161 -24.87 -3.53 11.88
C PHE A 161 -23.67 -4.30 11.29
N ASN A 162 -23.90 -5.22 10.36
CA ASN A 162 -22.82 -5.86 9.62
C ASN A 162 -22.07 -4.84 8.75
N HIS A 163 -20.83 -5.18 8.40
CA HIS A 163 -20.13 -4.46 7.34
C HIS A 163 -20.95 -4.54 6.03
N PRO A 164 -21.08 -3.46 5.24
CA PRO A 164 -21.88 -3.47 4.00
C PRO A 164 -21.48 -4.55 2.98
N LEU A 165 -20.22 -4.99 3.04
CA LEU A 165 -19.65 -6.03 2.19
C LEU A 165 -19.55 -7.41 2.86
N ALA A 166 -20.10 -7.58 4.07
CA ALA A 166 -20.11 -8.88 4.75
C ALA A 166 -20.90 -9.92 3.94
N GLY A 167 -20.39 -11.15 3.90
CA GLY A 167 -20.95 -12.27 3.14
C GLY A 167 -20.74 -12.19 1.63
N LYS A 168 -20.02 -11.17 1.13
CA LYS A 168 -19.74 -11.01 -0.30
C LYS A 168 -18.31 -11.46 -0.61
N ASN A 169 -18.15 -12.23 -1.68
CA ASN A 169 -16.85 -12.40 -2.31
C ASN A 169 -16.49 -11.09 -3.01
N LEU A 170 -15.20 -10.72 -2.95
CA LEU A 170 -14.68 -9.52 -3.59
C LEU A 170 -13.76 -9.92 -4.71
N ILE A 171 -13.78 -9.15 -5.78
CA ILE A 171 -12.93 -9.34 -6.94
C ILE A 171 -12.09 -8.07 -7.09
N PHE A 172 -10.79 -8.24 -7.25
CA PHE A 172 -9.87 -7.12 -7.48
C PHE A 172 -9.06 -7.36 -8.75
N ASP A 173 -9.10 -6.39 -9.65
CA ASP A 173 -8.10 -6.25 -10.71
C ASP A 173 -7.04 -5.26 -10.22
N VAL A 174 -5.79 -5.69 -10.14
CA VAL A 174 -4.67 -4.87 -9.66
C VAL A 174 -3.59 -4.71 -10.72
N ASN A 175 -2.86 -3.59 -10.68
CA ASN A 175 -1.66 -3.35 -11.47
C ASN A 175 -0.59 -2.65 -10.61
N ILE A 176 0.55 -3.32 -10.41
CA ILE A 176 1.63 -2.82 -9.56
C ILE A 176 2.44 -1.76 -10.28
N VAL A 177 2.51 -0.57 -9.69
CA VAL A 177 3.26 0.57 -10.23
C VAL A 177 4.65 0.63 -9.62
N LYS A 178 4.79 0.40 -8.30
CA LYS A 178 6.03 0.60 -7.57
C LYS A 178 6.07 -0.25 -6.30
N ILE A 179 7.25 -0.71 -5.92
CA ILE A 179 7.50 -1.44 -4.67
C ILE A 179 8.69 -0.81 -3.96
N GLU A 180 8.51 -0.55 -2.67
CA GLU A 180 9.47 0.08 -1.77
C GLU A 180 9.55 -0.72 -0.47
N GLY A 181 10.74 -1.01 0.03
CA GLY A 181 10.95 -1.75 1.28
C GLY A 181 12.09 -1.22 2.11
#